data_AF-A0AAD4YEJ4-F1
#
_entry.id   AF-A0AAD4YEJ4-F1
#
_cell.length_a   1.000
_cell.length_b   1.000
_cell.length_c   1.000
_cell.angle_alpha   90.00
_cell.angle_beta   90.00
_cell.angle_gamma   90.00
#
_symmetry.space_group_name_H-M   'P 1'
#
loop_
_entity.id
_entity.type
_entity.pdbx_description
1 polymer ?
#
loop_
_entity_poly.entity_id
_entity_poly.type
_entity_poly.pdbx_seq_one_letter_code
_entity_poly.pdbx_strand_id
1 'polypeptide(L)'
;MAARSPSVVISDDEPGYDLDLFCIPNHYAEDLEKVFIPHGLIMDRTERLARDVMKEMGGHHIVALCVLKGGYKFFADLLDYIKALNRNSDRSIPMTVDFIRLKSYCNDQSTGDIKVIGGDDLSTLTGKNVLIVEDIIDTGKTMQTLLSLVKKHKPKMVKVASLLVKRTPRSVGYRPDFVGFEIPDKFVVGYALDYNEYFRDLNEPFHLGCDNSSFGALQTSACCSHSLLLKMDFLPVMDMEDQDAFFPPPQTRWTFPRLIHADFPNVMFPTGKTKQP
;
A
#
# COMPACT_ATOMS: atom_id res chain seq x y z
N MET A 1 -25.26 9.52 15.35
CA MET A 1 -23.87 9.31 14.90
C MET A 1 -23.78 7.89 14.38
N ALA A 2 -23.34 7.66 13.14
CA ALA A 2 -23.16 6.30 12.64
C ALA A 2 -22.10 5.59 13.49
N ALA A 3 -22.41 4.40 14.02
CA ALA A 3 -21.44 3.60 14.75
C ALA A 3 -20.27 3.26 13.80
N ARG A 4 -19.05 3.58 14.23
CA ARG A 4 -17.82 3.24 13.48
C ARG A 4 -17.76 1.72 13.29
N SER A 5 -17.25 1.28 12.13
CA SER A 5 -17.03 -0.15 11.92
C SER A 5 -16.04 -0.67 12.97
N PRO A 6 -16.36 -1.77 13.69
CA PRO A 6 -15.45 -2.32 14.68
C PRO A 6 -14.18 -2.82 14.00
N SER A 7 -13.01 -2.35 14.44
CA SER A 7 -11.69 -2.86 14.06
C SER A 7 -11.42 -4.24 14.66
N VAL A 8 -10.50 -5.00 14.06
CA VAL A 8 -9.91 -6.15 14.74
C VAL A 8 -8.81 -5.65 15.66
N VAL A 9 -8.96 -5.83 16.98
CA VAL A 9 -7.98 -5.37 17.96
C VAL A 9 -7.03 -6.52 18.27
N ILE A 10 -5.76 -6.36 17.92
CA ILE A 10 -4.69 -7.29 18.29
C ILE A 10 -4.11 -6.82 19.61
N SER A 11 -4.06 -7.68 20.63
CA SER A 11 -3.60 -7.30 21.98
C SER A 11 -2.07 -7.13 22.04
N ASP A 12 -1.58 -6.49 23.11
CA ASP A 12 -0.15 -6.23 23.28
C ASP A 12 0.65 -7.52 23.56
N ASP A 13 -0.01 -8.51 24.16
CA ASP A 13 0.49 -9.85 24.48
C ASP A 13 0.29 -10.89 23.36
N GLU A 14 -0.22 -10.47 22.20
CA GLU A 14 -0.38 -11.37 21.05
C GLU A 14 0.98 -11.97 20.65
N PRO A 15 1.13 -13.31 20.70
CA PRO A 15 2.41 -13.97 20.42
C PRO A 15 2.71 -14.05 18.92
N GLY A 16 1.73 -13.82 18.05
CA GLY A 16 1.83 -14.09 16.62
C GLY A 16 1.92 -15.59 16.34
N TYR A 17 2.32 -15.94 15.12
CA TYR A 17 2.43 -17.33 14.68
C TYR A 17 3.86 -17.70 14.29
N ASP A 18 4.22 -18.96 14.51
CA ASP A 18 5.51 -19.51 14.11
C ASP A 18 5.67 -19.49 12.59
N LEU A 19 6.88 -19.11 12.14
CA LEU A 19 7.23 -18.97 10.74
C LEU A 19 7.07 -20.30 9.97
N ASP A 20 7.44 -21.42 10.60
CA ASP A 20 7.39 -22.77 10.02
C ASP A 20 5.97 -23.25 9.66
N LEU A 21 4.94 -22.55 10.14
CA LEU A 21 3.54 -22.84 9.81
C LEU A 21 3.09 -22.17 8.50
N PHE A 22 3.93 -21.32 7.91
CA PHE A 22 3.61 -20.48 6.75
C PHE A 22 4.66 -20.61 5.64
N CYS A 23 4.25 -20.26 4.42
CA CYS A 23 5.15 -20.24 3.26
C CYS A 23 5.87 -18.90 3.19
N ILE A 24 7.10 -18.83 3.71
CA ILE A 24 7.89 -17.59 3.77
C ILE A 24 9.02 -17.66 2.74
N PRO A 25 9.32 -16.56 2.02
CA PRO A 25 10.49 -16.51 1.15
C PRO A 25 11.78 -16.77 1.92
N ASN A 26 12.57 -17.74 1.47
CA ASN A 26 13.78 -18.19 2.17
C ASN A 26 14.78 -17.06 2.44
N HIS A 27 14.84 -16.03 1.58
CA HIS A 27 15.74 -14.90 1.76
C HIS A 27 15.37 -13.96 2.91
N TYR A 28 14.23 -14.18 3.57
CA TYR A 28 13.80 -13.45 4.77
C TYR A 28 13.65 -14.34 6.01
N ALA A 29 13.96 -15.64 5.91
CA ALA A 29 13.71 -16.59 7.00
C ALA A 29 14.45 -16.25 8.31
N GLU A 30 15.63 -15.61 8.20
CA GLU A 30 16.45 -15.21 9.36
C GLU A 30 16.17 -13.78 9.84
N ASP A 31 15.43 -12.98 9.07
CA ASP A 31 15.15 -11.56 9.37
C ASP A 31 13.83 -11.37 10.12
N LEU A 32 12.93 -12.36 10.06
CA LEU A 32 11.58 -12.29 10.61
C LEU A 32 11.51 -13.05 11.94
N GLU A 33 10.68 -12.57 12.87
CA GLU A 33 10.49 -13.24 14.17
C GLU A 33 9.23 -14.10 14.18
N LYS A 34 8.10 -13.50 13.78
CA LYS A 34 6.77 -14.12 13.79
C LYS A 34 5.91 -13.57 12.67
N VAL A 35 5.00 -14.39 12.15
CA VAL A 35 3.86 -13.89 11.36
C VAL A 35 2.95 -13.15 12.33
N PHE A 36 2.69 -11.87 12.06
CA PHE A 36 1.88 -11.04 12.96
C PHE A 36 0.41 -11.06 12.57
N ILE A 37 0.11 -10.94 11.28
CA ILE A 37 -1.26 -11.02 10.74
C ILE A 37 -1.22 -11.92 9.50
N PRO A 38 -1.87 -13.09 9.51
CA PRO A 38 -1.92 -13.94 8.33
C PRO A 38 -2.61 -13.25 7.15
N HIS A 39 -2.12 -13.47 5.93
CA HIS A 39 -2.65 -12.87 4.71
C HIS A 39 -4.15 -13.15 4.52
N GLY A 40 -4.59 -14.39 4.79
CA GLY A 40 -6.01 -14.74 4.72
C GLY A 40 -6.91 -13.88 5.62
N LEU A 41 -6.43 -13.55 6.83
CA LEU A 41 -7.17 -12.69 7.77
C LEU A 41 -7.28 -11.26 7.25
N ILE A 42 -6.25 -10.77 6.53
CA ILE A 42 -6.29 -9.46 5.87
C ILE A 42 -7.32 -9.46 4.75
N MET A 43 -7.39 -10.52 3.95
CA MET A 43 -8.37 -10.63 2.87
C MET A 43 -9.80 -10.62 3.42
N ASP A 44 -10.09 -11.43 4.43
CA ASP A 44 -11.40 -11.47 5.10
C ASP A 44 -11.78 -10.11 5.68
N ARG A 45 -10.82 -9.43 6.34
CA ARG A 45 -11.06 -8.12 6.91
C ARG A 45 -11.28 -7.06 5.83
N THR A 46 -10.49 -7.08 4.77
CA THR A 46 -10.58 -6.14 3.64
C THR A 46 -11.90 -6.29 2.90
N GLU A 47 -12.40 -7.51 2.72
CA GLU A 47 -13.72 -7.78 2.16
C GLU A 47 -14.84 -7.11 3.00
N ARG A 48 -14.74 -7.20 4.33
CA ARG A 48 -15.67 -6.52 5.22
C ARG A 48 -15.57 -5.00 5.09
N LEU A 49 -14.35 -4.44 5.04
CA LEU A 49 -14.17 -3.00 4.86
C LEU A 49 -14.76 -2.50 3.55
N ALA A 50 -14.62 -3.24 2.45
CA ALA A 50 -15.24 -2.90 1.17
C ALA A 50 -16.76 -2.75 1.28
N ARG A 51 -17.42 -3.65 2.02
CA ARG A 51 -18.87 -3.55 2.29
C ARG A 51 -19.22 -2.32 3.11
N ASP A 52 -18.43 -2.00 4.13
CA ASP A 52 -18.66 -0.84 5.00
C ASP A 52 -18.45 0.48 4.21
N VAL A 53 -17.40 0.55 3.38
CA VAL A 53 -17.15 1.66 2.44
C VAL A 53 -18.32 1.84 1.48
N MET A 54 -18.79 0.78 0.84
CA MET A 54 -19.91 0.86 -0.09
C MET A 54 -21.22 1.23 0.59
N LYS A 55 -21.41 0.85 1.85
CA LYS A 55 -22.58 1.26 2.63
C LYS A 55 -22.59 2.77 2.90
N GLU A 56 -21.45 3.37 3.21
CA GLU A 56 -21.36 4.77 3.61
C GLU A 56 -21.14 5.73 2.44
N MET A 57 -20.29 5.34 1.49
CA MET A 57 -19.90 6.17 0.35
C MET A 57 -20.66 5.85 -0.94
N GLY A 58 -21.47 4.78 -0.91
CA GLY A 58 -22.13 4.21 -2.08
C GLY A 58 -23.30 5.00 -2.68
N GLY A 59 -23.40 6.31 -2.38
CA GLY A 59 -24.44 7.18 -2.94
C GLY A 59 -23.94 8.14 -4.02
N HIS A 60 -22.64 8.17 -4.31
CA HIS A 60 -22.04 9.16 -5.20
C HIS A 60 -20.68 8.70 -5.73
N HIS A 61 -20.21 9.29 -6.83
CA HIS A 61 -18.92 8.99 -7.44
C HIS A 61 -17.78 9.04 -6.41
N ILE A 62 -17.03 7.94 -6.31
CA ILE A 62 -15.86 7.78 -5.43
C ILE A 62 -14.57 8.03 -6.21
N VAL A 63 -13.68 8.88 -5.69
CA VAL A 63 -12.27 8.92 -6.08
C VAL A 63 -11.48 8.17 -5.03
N ALA A 64 -10.88 7.03 -5.39
CA ALA A 64 -10.03 6.27 -4.51
C ALA A 64 -8.57 6.75 -4.67
N LEU A 65 -8.01 7.31 -3.60
CA LEU A 65 -6.69 7.91 -3.56
C LEU A 65 -5.74 7.01 -2.77
N CYS A 66 -4.80 6.37 -3.47
CA CYS A 66 -3.79 5.51 -2.86
C CYS A 66 -2.61 6.34 -2.36
N VAL A 67 -2.21 6.13 -1.10
CA VAL A 67 -0.94 6.67 -0.59
C VAL A 67 0.18 5.67 -0.87
N LEU A 68 1.15 6.08 -1.69
CA LEU A 68 2.29 5.28 -2.09
C LEU A 68 3.50 5.51 -1.16
N LYS A 69 4.37 4.50 -0.99
CA LYS A 69 4.32 3.19 -1.67
C LYS A 69 3.48 2.17 -0.90
N GLY A 70 3.56 2.12 0.42
CA GLY A 70 3.06 1.01 1.23
C GLY A 70 1.57 0.71 1.06
N GLY A 71 0.73 1.71 0.77
CA GLY A 71 -0.71 1.49 0.59
C GLY A 71 -1.11 0.68 -0.66
N TYR A 72 -0.20 0.42 -1.61
CA TYR A 72 -0.59 -0.11 -2.93
C TYR A 72 -1.27 -1.47 -2.89
N LYS A 73 -0.83 -2.39 -2.01
CA LYS A 73 -1.42 -3.73 -1.88
C LYS A 73 -2.81 -3.67 -1.27
N PHE A 74 -2.93 -3.01 -0.12
CA PHE A 74 -4.23 -2.82 0.55
C PHE A 74 -5.22 -2.09 -0.37
N PHE A 75 -4.76 -1.09 -1.10
CA PHE A 75 -5.56 -0.37 -2.09
C PHE A 75 -6.09 -1.29 -3.19
N ALA A 76 -5.21 -2.08 -3.82
CA ALA A 76 -5.60 -2.99 -4.89
C ALA A 76 -6.66 -4.00 -4.42
N ASP A 77 -6.41 -4.65 -3.29
CA ASP A 77 -7.28 -5.69 -2.77
C ASP A 77 -8.63 -5.11 -2.31
N LEU A 78 -8.63 -3.94 -1.65
CA LEU A 78 -9.86 -3.23 -1.27
C LEU A 78 -10.71 -2.85 -2.50
N LEU A 79 -10.08 -2.35 -3.56
CA LEU A 79 -10.76 -1.98 -4.79
C LEU A 79 -11.31 -3.20 -5.54
N ASP A 80 -10.61 -4.34 -5.51
CA ASP A 80 -11.11 -5.59 -6.08
C ASP A 80 -12.40 -6.05 -5.41
N TYR A 81 -12.48 -5.98 -4.08
CA TYR A 81 -13.72 -6.27 -3.35
C TYR A 81 -14.83 -5.24 -3.64
N ILE A 82 -14.51 -3.94 -3.73
CA ILE A 82 -15.49 -2.90 -4.11
C ILE A 82 -16.03 -3.17 -5.52
N LYS A 83 -15.17 -3.49 -6.49
CA LYS A 83 -15.57 -3.86 -7.86
C LYS A 83 -16.44 -5.11 -7.87
N ALA A 84 -16.11 -6.11 -7.04
CA ALA A 84 -16.92 -7.32 -6.89
C ALA A 84 -18.32 -7.02 -6.33
N LEU A 85 -18.45 -6.07 -5.40
CA LEU A 85 -19.76 -5.62 -4.90
C LEU A 85 -20.53 -4.85 -5.99
N ASN A 86 -19.87 -3.95 -6.72
CA ASN A 86 -20.47 -3.14 -7.78
C ASN A 86 -21.04 -3.99 -8.94
N ARG A 87 -20.39 -5.09 -9.31
CA ARG A 87 -20.85 -5.96 -10.42
C ARG A 87 -21.95 -6.95 -10.02
N ASN A 88 -22.10 -7.22 -8.72
CA ASN A 88 -23.01 -8.24 -8.18
C ASN A 88 -24.22 -7.62 -7.44
N SER A 89 -24.41 -6.30 -7.54
CA SER A 89 -25.46 -5.54 -6.88
C SER A 89 -26.23 -4.72 -7.92
N ASP A 90 -27.52 -4.50 -7.69
CA ASP A 90 -28.35 -3.62 -8.54
C ASP A 90 -27.90 -2.15 -8.49
N ARG A 91 -27.03 -1.80 -7.53
CA ARG A 91 -26.45 -0.47 -7.38
C ARG A 91 -24.97 -0.50 -7.73
N SER A 92 -24.62 0.20 -8.81
CA SER A 92 -23.24 0.43 -9.24
C SER A 92 -22.90 1.92 -9.23
N ILE A 93 -21.64 2.25 -8.94
CA ILE A 93 -21.18 3.63 -8.82
C ILE A 93 -19.88 3.79 -9.60
N PRO A 94 -19.70 4.89 -10.34
CA PRO A 94 -18.42 5.18 -10.96
C PRO A 94 -17.33 5.38 -9.90
N MET A 95 -16.15 4.85 -10.18
CA MET A 95 -14.98 5.00 -9.36
C MET A 95 -13.79 5.39 -10.23
N THR A 96 -13.09 6.46 -9.86
CA THR A 96 -11.78 6.82 -10.43
C THR A 96 -10.69 6.54 -9.40
N VAL A 97 -9.47 6.29 -9.88
CA VAL A 97 -8.32 6.00 -9.03
C VAL A 97 -7.24 7.06 -9.25
N ASP A 98 -6.54 7.41 -8.19
CA ASP A 98 -5.38 8.29 -8.24
C ASP A 98 -4.34 7.87 -7.20
N PHE A 99 -3.09 8.26 -7.40
CA PHE A 99 -1.96 7.84 -6.60
C PHE A 99 -1.12 9.03 -6.17
N ILE A 100 -0.88 9.16 -4.87
CA ILE A 100 -0.05 10.21 -4.31
C ILE A 100 1.09 9.62 -3.52
N ARG A 101 2.24 10.29 -3.55
CA ARG A 101 3.38 9.97 -2.68
C ARG A 101 3.63 11.14 -1.75
N LEU A 102 3.77 10.86 -0.47
CA LEU A 102 4.13 11.86 0.52
C LEU A 102 5.64 11.78 0.77
N LYS A 103 6.33 12.92 0.69
CA LYS A 103 7.72 13.06 1.14
C LYS A 103 7.80 14.08 2.26
N SER A 104 8.44 13.73 3.36
CA SER A 104 8.90 14.70 4.36
C SER A 104 10.11 15.47 3.81
N TYR A 105 10.16 16.79 4.04
CA TYR A 105 11.34 17.59 3.72
C TYR A 105 12.44 17.39 4.78
N CYS A 106 13.68 17.16 4.33
CA CYS A 106 14.90 17.11 5.14
C CYS A 106 15.84 18.26 4.75
N ASN A 107 15.53 19.50 5.10
CA ASN A 107 16.51 20.59 5.02
C ASN A 107 16.79 21.07 6.45
N ASP A 108 17.82 20.50 7.10
CA ASP A 108 18.60 20.89 8.30
C ASP A 108 17.89 21.47 9.55
N GLN A 109 16.59 21.75 9.46
CA GLN A 109 15.66 22.12 10.49
C GLN A 109 14.31 21.49 10.11
N SER A 110 13.78 20.67 11.01
CA SER A 110 12.51 19.97 10.82
C SER A 110 11.34 20.96 10.71
N THR A 111 11.03 21.46 9.52
CA THR A 111 9.86 22.34 9.33
C THR A 111 8.53 21.57 9.38
N GLY A 112 8.56 20.23 9.28
CA GLY A 112 7.36 19.39 9.37
C GLY A 112 6.46 19.46 8.13
N ASP A 113 6.92 20.11 7.05
CA ASP A 113 6.16 20.23 5.81
C ASP A 113 6.26 18.94 4.99
N ILE A 114 5.10 18.32 4.73
CA ILE A 114 4.96 17.14 3.87
C ILE A 114 4.60 17.62 2.46
N LYS A 115 5.42 17.27 1.47
CA LYS A 115 5.13 17.51 0.06
C LYS A 115 4.37 16.33 -0.53
N VAL A 116 3.31 16.64 -1.27
CA VAL A 116 2.64 15.66 -2.14
C VAL A 116 3.34 15.65 -3.49
N ILE A 117 3.76 14.47 -3.92
CA ILE A 117 4.44 14.22 -5.19
C ILE A 117 3.63 13.17 -5.95
N GLY A 118 3.36 13.45 -7.23
CA GLY A 118 2.46 12.63 -8.02
C GLY A 118 0.98 12.92 -7.70
N GLY A 119 0.11 12.27 -8.45
CA GLY A 119 -1.33 12.52 -8.47
C GLY A 119 -1.72 13.41 -9.65
N ASP A 120 -2.96 13.23 -10.12
CA ASP A 120 -3.60 14.19 -11.01
C ASP A 120 -3.78 15.53 -10.29
N ASP A 121 -4.17 16.58 -11.04
CA ASP A 121 -4.58 17.84 -10.41
C ASP A 121 -5.67 17.56 -9.36
N LEU A 122 -5.38 17.89 -8.09
CA LEU A 122 -6.28 17.69 -6.96
C LEU A 122 -7.61 18.45 -7.13
N SER A 123 -7.72 19.36 -8.11
CA SER A 123 -8.99 19.94 -8.55
C SER A 123 -10.03 18.89 -8.96
N THR A 124 -9.60 17.72 -9.45
CA THR A 124 -10.47 16.59 -9.84
C THR A 124 -11.26 15.97 -8.68
N LEU A 125 -10.90 16.29 -7.43
CA LEU A 125 -11.57 15.85 -6.21
C LEU A 125 -12.81 16.68 -5.86
N THR A 126 -12.98 17.86 -6.48
CA THR A 126 -14.04 18.83 -6.16
C THR A 126 -15.42 18.21 -6.30
N GLY A 127 -16.24 18.30 -5.25
CA GLY A 127 -17.62 17.79 -5.24
C GLY A 127 -17.78 16.26 -5.27
N LYS A 128 -16.69 15.48 -5.22
CA LYS A 128 -16.72 14.01 -5.22
C LYS A 128 -16.56 13.43 -3.81
N ASN A 129 -16.86 12.14 -3.65
CA ASN A 129 -16.52 11.40 -2.44
C ASN A 129 -15.08 10.90 -2.57
N VAL A 130 -14.18 11.29 -1.68
CA VAL A 130 -12.77 10.88 -1.70
C VAL A 130 -12.53 9.81 -0.65
N LEU A 131 -12.02 8.64 -1.08
CA LEU A 131 -11.58 7.56 -0.21
C LEU A 131 -10.05 7.53 -0.24
N ILE A 132 -9.40 7.98 0.82
CA ILE A 132 -7.95 7.87 0.98
C ILE A 132 -7.65 6.49 1.56
N VAL A 133 -6.70 5.78 0.97
CA VAL A 133 -6.28 4.45 1.40
C VAL A 133 -4.82 4.47 1.79
N GLU A 134 -4.55 4.12 3.04
CA GLU A 134 -3.23 4.11 3.67
C GLU A 134 -2.91 2.72 4.23
N ASP A 135 -1.65 2.33 4.26
CA ASP A 135 -1.22 1.07 4.88
C ASP A 135 -1.28 1.14 6.41
N ILE A 136 -0.65 2.15 7.02
CA ILE A 136 -0.52 2.26 8.47
C ILE A 136 -0.62 3.70 8.99
N ILE A 137 -1.35 3.86 10.09
CA ILE A 137 -1.37 5.07 10.89
C ILE A 137 -0.57 4.85 12.17
N ASP A 138 0.61 5.48 12.25
CA ASP A 138 1.43 5.55 13.46
C ASP A 138 1.05 6.76 14.32
N THR A 139 1.74 7.90 14.12
CA THR A 139 1.44 9.13 14.86
C THR A 139 0.15 9.80 14.37
N GLY A 140 -0.18 9.67 13.07
CA GLY A 140 -1.31 10.33 12.42
C GLY A 140 -1.02 11.71 11.83
N LYS A 141 0.20 12.23 11.95
CA LYS A 141 0.59 13.54 11.39
C LYS A 141 0.46 13.58 9.87
N THR A 142 0.94 12.54 9.18
CA THR A 142 0.83 12.38 7.72
C THR A 142 -0.60 12.56 7.24
N MET A 143 -1.54 11.86 7.89
CA MET A 143 -2.95 11.93 7.53
C MET A 143 -3.59 13.28 7.84
N GLN A 144 -3.22 13.95 8.93
CA GLN A 144 -3.72 15.30 9.21
C GLN A 144 -3.31 16.29 8.13
N THR A 145 -2.06 16.24 7.67
CA THR A 145 -1.56 17.11 6.60
C THR A 145 -2.26 16.81 5.28
N LEU A 146 -2.35 15.53 4.91
CA LEU A 146 -3.02 15.12 3.66
C LEU A 146 -4.50 15.52 3.66
N LEU A 147 -5.23 15.28 4.74
CA LEU A 147 -6.62 15.70 4.87
C LEU A 147 -6.78 17.22 4.75
N SER A 148 -5.86 17.98 5.33
CA SER A 148 -5.87 19.45 5.24
C SER A 148 -5.65 19.93 3.80
N LEU A 149 -4.82 19.23 3.02
CA LEU A 149 -4.62 19.51 1.61
C LEU A 149 -5.87 19.17 0.78
N VAL A 150 -6.37 17.93 0.89
CA VAL A 150 -7.52 17.44 0.13
C VAL A 150 -8.76 18.31 0.38
N LYS A 151 -8.99 18.73 1.62
CA LYS A 151 -10.14 19.59 1.97
C LYS A 151 -10.12 20.97 1.29
N LYS A 152 -8.95 21.51 0.91
CA LYS A 152 -8.87 22.79 0.18
C LYS A 152 -9.55 22.72 -1.19
N HIS A 153 -9.63 21.53 -1.78
CA HIS A 153 -10.28 21.29 -3.07
C HIS A 153 -11.79 20.99 -2.93
N LYS A 154 -12.38 21.20 -1.75
CA LYS A 154 -13.83 21.11 -1.50
C LYS A 154 -14.48 19.82 -2.04
N PRO A 155 -13.96 18.63 -1.66
CA PRO A 155 -14.66 17.37 -1.92
C PRO A 155 -16.00 17.35 -1.18
N LYS A 156 -16.96 16.58 -1.69
CA LYS A 156 -18.27 16.39 -1.04
C LYS A 156 -18.14 15.63 0.29
N MET A 157 -17.25 14.64 0.30
CA MET A 157 -16.97 13.81 1.46
C MET A 157 -15.51 13.36 1.38
N VAL A 158 -14.83 13.26 2.53
CA VAL A 158 -13.52 12.61 2.62
C VAL A 158 -13.61 11.55 3.69
N LYS A 159 -13.16 10.34 3.34
CA LYS A 159 -13.05 9.21 4.25
C LYS A 159 -11.68 8.58 4.12
N VAL A 160 -11.20 8.01 5.21
CA VAL A 160 -9.90 7.34 5.25
C VAL A 160 -10.07 5.89 5.65
N ALA A 161 -9.52 5.01 4.84
CA ALA A 161 -9.33 3.60 5.16
C ALA A 161 -7.85 3.37 5.45
N SER A 162 -7.57 2.73 6.58
CA SER A 162 -6.21 2.29 6.90
C SER A 162 -6.23 0.82 7.31
N LEU A 163 -5.29 0.04 6.78
CA LEU A 163 -5.17 -1.37 7.14
C LEU A 163 -4.77 -1.49 8.61
N LEU A 164 -3.76 -0.74 9.06
CA LEU A 164 -3.20 -0.84 10.41
C LEU A 164 -3.28 0.51 11.15
N VAL A 165 -3.67 0.49 12.42
CA VAL A 165 -3.58 1.66 13.31
C VAL A 165 -2.81 1.27 14.55
N LYS A 166 -1.71 1.97 14.84
CA LYS A 166 -0.92 1.72 16.05
C LYS A 166 -1.55 2.35 17.29
N ARG A 167 -1.53 1.59 18.38
CA ARG A 167 -1.75 2.09 19.73
C ARG A 167 -0.42 2.59 20.28
N THR A 168 -0.13 3.85 20.00
CA THR A 168 1.10 4.51 20.46
C THR A 168 0.79 5.77 21.27
N PRO A 169 1.53 6.06 22.35
CA PRO A 169 1.43 7.34 23.06
C PRO A 169 1.85 8.54 22.20
N ARG A 170 2.56 8.30 21.08
CA ARG A 170 2.98 9.33 20.11
C ARG A 170 1.84 9.81 19.20
N SER A 171 0.65 9.22 19.33
CA SER A 171 -0.50 9.54 18.49
C SER A 171 -1.02 10.95 18.73
N VAL A 172 -1.32 11.68 17.66
CA VAL A 172 -2.00 12.98 17.73
C VAL A 172 -3.52 12.85 17.87
N GLY A 173 -4.02 11.64 18.18
CA GLY A 173 -5.44 11.34 18.36
C GLY A 173 -6.24 11.20 17.05
N TYR A 174 -5.56 11.22 15.89
CA TYR A 174 -6.23 10.98 14.61
C TYR A 174 -6.71 9.52 14.52
N ARG A 175 -7.95 9.34 14.02
CA ARG A 175 -8.56 8.02 13.79
C ARG A 175 -9.21 7.99 12.40
N PRO A 176 -8.89 7.00 11.56
CA PRO A 176 -9.51 6.86 10.25
C PRO A 176 -10.97 6.38 10.39
N ASP A 177 -11.74 6.47 9.31
CA ASP A 177 -13.14 6.06 9.28
C ASP A 177 -13.30 4.54 9.17
N PHE A 178 -12.40 3.90 8.42
CA PHE A 178 -12.35 2.46 8.21
C PHE A 178 -11.00 1.92 8.69
N VAL A 179 -11.01 1.01 9.65
CA VAL A 179 -9.80 0.42 10.25
C VAL A 179 -9.80 -1.07 9.99
N GLY A 180 -8.73 -1.61 9.41
CA GLY A 180 -8.52 -3.06 9.35
C GLY A 180 -8.27 -3.62 10.75
N PHE A 181 -7.08 -3.33 11.27
CA PHE A 181 -6.54 -3.83 12.51
C PHE A 181 -6.01 -2.70 13.37
N GLU A 182 -6.28 -2.77 14.66
CA GLU A 182 -5.63 -1.93 15.67
C GLU A 182 -4.54 -2.76 16.34
N ILE A 183 -3.29 -2.32 16.20
CA ILE A 183 -2.10 -3.09 16.57
C ILE A 183 -1.30 -2.42 17.71
N PRO A 184 -0.51 -3.17 18.49
CA PRO A 184 0.46 -2.61 19.43
C PRO A 184 1.51 -1.73 18.74
N ASP A 185 2.26 -0.94 19.51
CA ASP A 185 3.40 -0.15 18.99
C ASP A 185 4.63 -1.04 18.69
N LYS A 186 4.45 -1.99 17.76
CA LYS A 186 5.50 -2.87 17.22
C LYS A 186 5.85 -2.46 15.80
N PHE A 187 7.07 -2.73 15.36
CA PHE A 187 7.47 -2.48 13.97
C PHE A 187 7.12 -3.71 13.13
N VAL A 188 6.36 -3.48 12.04
CA VAL A 188 5.82 -4.55 11.19
C VAL A 188 6.14 -4.27 9.73
N VAL A 189 6.40 -5.34 8.96
CA VAL A 189 6.72 -5.28 7.52
C VAL A 189 5.96 -6.35 6.76
N GLY A 190 5.93 -6.24 5.44
CA GLY A 190 5.20 -7.14 4.57
C GLY A 190 3.82 -6.62 4.23
N TYR A 191 3.17 -7.25 3.24
CA TYR A 191 1.98 -6.73 2.59
C TYR A 191 2.17 -5.26 2.15
N ALA A 192 3.27 -5.01 1.42
CA ALA A 192 3.77 -3.71 0.97
C ALA A 192 4.35 -2.75 2.03
N LEU A 193 4.20 -3.02 3.33
CA LEU A 193 4.96 -2.32 4.39
C LEU A 193 6.44 -2.72 4.29
N ASP A 194 7.34 -1.77 4.54
CA ASP A 194 8.77 -1.95 4.30
C ASP A 194 9.67 -1.57 5.48
N TYR A 195 10.90 -2.08 5.37
CA TYR A 195 12.05 -1.55 6.08
C TYR A 195 13.14 -1.25 5.03
N ASN A 196 13.48 0.04 4.87
CA ASN A 196 14.45 0.50 3.87
C ASN A 196 14.20 -0.06 2.45
N GLU A 197 12.94 -0.07 1.99
CA GLU A 197 12.47 -0.63 0.72
C GLU A 197 12.49 -2.17 0.59
N TYR A 198 12.98 -2.91 1.58
CA TYR A 198 12.87 -4.37 1.64
C TYR A 198 11.53 -4.83 2.21
N PHE A 199 11.23 -6.13 2.08
CA PHE A 199 10.06 -6.81 2.66
C PHE A 199 8.71 -6.47 2.01
N ARG A 200 8.64 -5.57 1.03
CA ARG A 200 7.38 -5.24 0.32
C ARG A 200 6.77 -6.42 -0.44
N ASP A 201 7.59 -7.39 -0.79
CA ASP A 201 7.30 -8.63 -1.51
C ASP A 201 6.80 -9.77 -0.61
N LEU A 202 6.72 -9.56 0.71
CA LEU A 202 6.04 -10.47 1.63
C LEU A 202 4.52 -10.32 1.51
N ASN A 203 3.79 -11.43 1.55
CA ASN A 203 2.33 -11.44 1.46
C ASN A 203 1.66 -11.13 2.80
N GLU A 204 2.25 -11.56 3.90
CA GLU A 204 1.76 -11.33 5.26
C GLU A 204 2.49 -10.15 5.92
N PRO A 205 1.86 -9.44 6.87
CA PRO A 205 2.57 -8.63 7.85
C PRO A 205 3.26 -9.51 8.91
N PHE A 206 4.54 -9.23 9.12
CA PHE A 206 5.41 -9.90 10.08
C PHE A 206 5.91 -8.93 11.14
N HIS A 207 6.23 -9.47 12.32
CA HIS A 207 7.03 -8.76 13.31
C HIS A 207 8.52 -8.93 12.95
N LEU A 208 9.24 -7.81 12.87
CA LEU A 208 10.69 -7.83 12.69
C LEU A 208 11.37 -8.10 14.04
N GLY A 209 12.15 -9.17 14.10
CA GLY A 209 12.93 -9.51 15.28
C GLY A 209 14.08 -8.52 15.47
N CYS A 210 14.19 -7.94 16.65
CA CYS A 210 15.35 -7.15 17.05
C CYS A 210 16.38 -8.03 17.77
N ASP A 211 16.85 -9.10 17.11
CA ASP A 211 17.96 -9.89 17.65
C ASP A 211 19.30 -9.34 17.14
N ASN A 212 20.11 -8.87 18.09
CA ASN A 212 21.39 -8.18 17.89
C ASN A 212 22.50 -9.02 17.23
N SER A 213 22.23 -10.25 16.81
CA SER A 213 23.26 -11.22 16.41
C SER A 213 23.30 -11.59 14.92
N SER A 214 22.28 -11.22 14.11
CA SER A 214 22.19 -11.69 12.71
C SER A 214 22.23 -10.58 11.67
N PHE A 215 22.08 -9.30 12.06
CA PHE A 215 22.14 -8.17 11.14
C PHE A 215 23.58 -7.72 10.85
N GLY A 216 24.37 -8.58 10.21
CA GLY A 216 25.75 -8.25 9.81
C GLY A 216 25.91 -7.13 8.76
N ALA A 217 24.82 -6.62 8.17
CA ALA A 217 24.88 -5.60 7.11
C ALA A 217 23.86 -4.45 7.19
N LEU A 218 22.80 -4.53 8.02
CA LEU A 218 21.77 -3.46 8.14
C LEU A 218 21.80 -2.73 9.50
N GLN A 219 22.76 -3.04 10.37
CA GLN A 219 22.80 -2.58 11.77
C GLN A 219 23.54 -1.26 12.02
N THR A 220 23.76 -0.40 11.02
CA THR A 220 24.22 0.97 11.32
C THR A 220 23.02 1.89 11.57
N SER A 221 22.25 1.66 12.65
CA SER A 221 21.60 2.70 13.48
C SER A 221 20.41 2.24 14.34
N ALA A 222 19.77 1.09 14.07
CA ALA A 222 18.43 0.83 14.64
C ALA A 222 18.40 0.32 16.10
N CYS A 223 19.45 -0.35 16.59
CA CYS A 223 19.34 -1.11 17.85
C CYS A 223 19.96 -0.45 19.09
N CYS A 224 20.56 0.73 18.97
CA CYS A 224 21.07 1.46 20.13
C CYS A 224 20.10 2.58 20.53
N SER A 225 19.32 2.30 21.59
CA SER A 225 18.47 3.17 22.39
C SER A 225 17.05 3.46 21.87
N HIS A 226 16.08 3.15 22.74
CA HIS A 226 14.64 3.44 22.73
C HIS A 226 14.25 4.93 22.51
N SER A 227 15.22 5.78 22.15
CA SER A 227 15.07 7.21 21.87
C SER A 227 15.56 7.60 20.47
N LEU A 228 16.10 6.68 19.67
CA LEU A 228 16.71 6.98 18.37
C LEU A 228 15.82 6.69 17.15
N LEU A 229 14.65 6.07 17.31
CA LEU A 229 13.66 5.91 16.24
C LEU A 229 13.03 7.24 15.76
N LEU A 230 13.23 8.32 16.52
CA LEU A 230 12.93 9.69 16.08
C LEU A 230 13.91 10.23 15.02
N LYS A 231 14.96 9.47 14.66
CA LYS A 231 15.85 9.80 13.53
C LYS A 231 15.57 9.01 12.26
N MET A 232 14.58 8.12 12.21
CA MET A 232 14.21 7.44 10.97
C MET A 232 13.22 8.22 10.09
N ASP A 233 12.84 9.44 10.49
CA ASP A 233 12.40 10.51 9.58
C ASP A 233 13.60 11.29 8.98
N PHE A 234 14.85 10.91 9.31
CA PHE A 234 16.08 11.68 9.05
C PHE A 234 17.24 10.80 8.53
N LEU A 235 16.99 10.04 7.46
CA LEU A 235 18.07 9.69 6.55
C LEU A 235 17.82 10.41 5.23
N PRO A 236 18.80 11.19 4.72
CA PRO A 236 18.67 11.79 3.40
C PRO A 236 18.55 10.64 2.41
N VAL A 237 17.49 10.68 1.60
CA VAL A 237 17.49 10.02 0.29
C VAL A 237 18.73 10.59 -0.40
N MET A 238 19.79 9.80 -0.55
CA MET A 238 20.88 10.18 -1.46
C MET A 238 20.23 10.46 -2.82
N ASP A 239 20.49 11.67 -3.31
CA ASP A 239 20.02 12.12 -4.60
C ASP A 239 20.41 11.12 -5.68
N MET A 240 19.38 10.67 -6.41
CA MET A 240 19.49 9.79 -7.54
C MET A 240 19.77 10.65 -8.79
N GLU A 241 20.87 11.39 -8.80
CA GLU A 241 21.33 12.19 -9.95
C GLU A 241 22.70 11.78 -10.53
N ASP A 242 23.39 10.75 -10.02
CA ASP A 242 24.66 10.25 -10.59
C ASP A 242 24.66 8.72 -10.85
N GLN A 243 23.80 8.23 -11.75
CA GLN A 243 23.88 6.84 -12.26
C GLN A 243 24.18 6.72 -13.77
N ASP A 244 24.64 7.78 -14.43
CA ASP A 244 25.15 7.70 -15.81
C ASP A 244 26.67 7.42 -15.90
N ALA A 245 27.34 7.14 -14.77
CA ALA A 245 28.79 6.96 -14.73
C ALA A 245 29.26 5.54 -14.37
N PHE A 246 28.52 4.47 -14.72
CA PHE A 246 29.03 3.10 -14.58
C PHE A 246 28.42 2.14 -15.64
N PHE A 247 28.51 2.49 -16.92
CA PHE A 247 28.36 1.52 -18.01
C PHE A 247 29.67 1.43 -18.80
N PRO A 248 30.31 0.24 -18.95
CA PRO A 248 31.34 0.07 -19.96
C PRO A 248 30.71 0.24 -21.36
N PRO A 249 31.45 0.78 -22.35
CA PRO A 249 30.89 1.14 -23.65
C PRO A 249 30.37 -0.09 -24.41
N PRO A 250 29.27 0.03 -25.19
CA PRO A 250 28.76 -1.06 -25.99
C PRO A 250 29.71 -1.34 -27.16
N GLN A 251 30.47 -2.42 -27.06
CA GLN A 251 31.18 -2.97 -28.22
C GLN A 251 30.26 -3.93 -28.99
N THR A 252 30.22 -3.71 -30.30
CA THR A 252 29.78 -4.62 -31.39
C THR A 252 28.27 -4.84 -31.64
N ARG A 253 27.72 -3.92 -32.46
CA ARG A 253 27.00 -4.15 -33.73
C ARG A 253 26.49 -5.59 -34.00
N TRP A 254 25.19 -5.82 -33.82
CA TRP A 254 24.49 -6.98 -34.39
C TRP A 254 23.77 -6.57 -35.67
N THR A 255 24.23 -7.11 -36.80
CA THR A 255 23.62 -6.99 -38.12
C THR A 255 22.42 -7.94 -38.24
N PHE A 256 21.27 -7.44 -38.68
CA PHE A 256 20.10 -8.23 -39.08
C PHE A 256 20.37 -9.04 -40.36
N PRO A 257 20.09 -10.36 -40.40
CA PRO A 257 19.89 -11.08 -41.65
C PRO A 257 18.41 -11.15 -42.04
N ARG A 258 18.16 -11.03 -43.35
CA ARG A 258 16.88 -11.07 -44.04
C ARG A 258 16.16 -12.43 -43.95
N LEU A 259 14.83 -12.32 -43.91
CA LEU A 259 13.79 -13.20 -44.49
C LEU A 259 14.25 -14.44 -45.27
N ILE A 260 13.73 -15.61 -44.88
CA ILE A 260 13.52 -16.76 -45.77
C ILE A 260 12.09 -17.30 -45.52
N HIS A 261 11.36 -17.48 -46.62
CA HIS A 261 10.04 -18.11 -46.74
C HIS A 261 10.02 -19.55 -46.20
N ALA A 262 8.91 -19.95 -45.58
CA ALA A 262 8.52 -21.35 -45.49
C ALA A 262 6.99 -21.50 -45.64
N ASP A 263 6.62 -22.44 -46.50
CA ASP A 263 5.28 -22.74 -47.01
C ASP A 263 4.33 -23.45 -46.01
N PHE A 264 3.03 -23.38 -46.35
CA PHE A 264 1.81 -23.87 -45.69
C PHE A 264 1.76 -25.38 -45.33
N PRO A 265 0.78 -25.82 -44.50
CA PRO A 265 -0.49 -26.29 -45.10
C PRO A 265 -1.78 -25.78 -44.42
N ASN A 266 -2.81 -25.66 -45.26
CA ASN A 266 -4.17 -25.23 -45.00
C ASN A 266 -4.91 -26.02 -43.90
N VAL A 267 -5.64 -25.31 -43.03
CA VAL A 267 -6.74 -25.88 -42.23
C VAL A 267 -8.04 -25.19 -42.66
N MET A 268 -8.91 -25.97 -43.30
CA MET A 268 -10.25 -25.55 -43.73
C MET A 268 -11.18 -25.34 -42.53
N PHE A 269 -11.91 -24.21 -42.52
CA PHE A 269 -13.09 -24.00 -41.69
C PHE A 269 -14.36 -24.26 -42.53
N PRO A 270 -15.32 -25.10 -42.10
CA PRO A 270 -16.59 -25.23 -42.79
C PRO A 270 -17.50 -24.04 -42.46
N THR A 271 -17.90 -23.30 -43.50
CA THR A 271 -18.97 -22.29 -43.43
C THR A 271 -20.31 -22.97 -43.73
N GLY A 272 -21.14 -23.15 -42.70
CA GLY A 272 -22.54 -23.58 -42.83
C GLY A 272 -23.46 -22.37 -43.01
N LYS A 273 -24.08 -22.27 -44.20
CA LYS A 273 -24.97 -21.18 -44.61
C LYS A 273 -26.34 -21.25 -43.94
N THR A 274 -26.89 -20.08 -43.64
CA THR A 274 -28.31 -19.80 -43.40
C THR A 274 -29.19 -20.17 -44.60
N LYS A 275 -30.38 -20.75 -44.36
CA LYS A 275 -31.62 -20.47 -45.09
C LYS A 275 -32.85 -20.81 -44.21
N GLN A 276 -33.71 -19.80 -44.04
CA GLN A 276 -35.11 -19.83 -43.60
C GLN A 276 -36.00 -20.62 -44.60
N PRO A 277 -37.31 -20.89 -44.33
CA PRO A 277 -38.20 -20.29 -43.32
C PRO A 277 -38.43 -21.12 -42.05
#